data_AF-A0A960N4D8-F1
#
_entry.id   AF-A0A960N4D8-F1
#
_cell.length_a   1.000
_cell.length_b   1.000
_cell.length_c   1.000
_cell.angle_alpha   90.00
_cell.angle_beta   90.00
_cell.angle_gamma   90.00
#
_symmetry.space_group_name_H-M   'P 1'
#
loop_
_entity.id
_entity.type
_entity.pdbx_description
1 polymer ?
#
loop_
_entity_poly.entity_id
_entity_poly.type
_entity_poly.pdbx_seq_one_letter_code
_entity_poly.pdbx_strand_id
1 'polypeptide(L)'
;SGNNTGIQYRSAELPEVGKWSIGGYQCDVHPTPANNAMVYDERGRGIICQNGQSVVIDPQGARWLVAERDPVTVDVAEWNEYTVIAQGNHLIHKLNGQVTIDLVDHEEAERELEGLLAFQIHRGPAMNVQIKDVMFKELPDGGVIPFAKSNIPNDAQKIEKPASSAKGKAKGPAKGQPNPKAAPGKGKGKAAPAPQAAAANAKAKPKRPDSVGPAIGENVATPVGRIKALDG
;
A
#
# COMPACT_ATOMS: atom_id res chain seq x y z
N SER A 1 -10.35 0.73 -12.11
CA SER A 1 -10.65 2.11 -11.70
C SER A 1 -9.61 2.55 -10.69
N GLY A 2 -9.23 3.83 -10.64
CA GLY A 2 -8.22 4.36 -9.70
C GLY A 2 -8.85 4.99 -8.46
N ASN A 3 -10.01 4.47 -8.03
CA ASN A 3 -10.73 4.98 -6.86
C ASN A 3 -10.19 4.22 -5.65
N ASN A 4 -9.55 4.95 -4.74
CA ASN A 4 -9.01 4.46 -3.48
C ASN A 4 -9.32 5.53 -2.40
N THR A 5 -9.50 5.10 -1.17
CA THR A 5 -9.54 5.94 0.03
C THR A 5 -8.87 5.14 1.16
N GLY A 6 -8.82 5.66 2.37
CA GLY A 6 -8.20 4.93 3.45
C GLY A 6 -8.38 5.59 4.80
N ILE A 7 -8.23 4.76 5.83
CA ILE A 7 -8.26 5.17 7.23
C ILE A 7 -6.81 5.22 7.68
N GLN A 8 -6.27 6.43 7.79
CA GLN A 8 -4.91 6.68 8.26
C GLN A 8 -4.89 6.68 9.78
N TYR A 9 -3.93 5.99 10.39
CA TYR A 9 -3.76 5.91 11.84
C TYR A 9 -2.29 5.99 12.21
N ARG A 10 -2.01 6.48 13.43
CA ARG A 10 -0.63 6.76 13.91
C ARG A 10 0.18 7.57 12.88
N SER A 11 -0.51 8.45 12.17
CA SER A 11 0.06 9.21 11.06
C SER A 11 0.57 10.57 11.55
N ALA A 12 1.50 11.16 10.80
CA ALA A 12 2.03 12.50 11.05
C ALA A 12 1.63 13.48 9.96
N GLU A 13 1.46 14.76 10.31
CA GLU A 13 1.27 15.82 9.32
C GLU A 13 2.54 16.06 8.49
N LEU A 14 2.35 16.29 7.19
CA LEU A 14 3.39 16.59 6.22
C LEU A 14 3.10 17.96 5.56
N PRO A 15 3.23 19.08 6.29
CA PRO A 15 2.86 20.41 5.81
C PRO A 15 3.65 20.84 4.56
N GLU A 16 4.86 20.33 4.38
CA GLU A 16 5.71 20.56 3.21
C GLU A 16 5.18 19.88 1.93
N VAL A 17 4.37 18.82 2.06
CA VAL A 17 3.68 18.17 0.94
C VAL A 17 2.41 18.95 0.60
N GLY A 18 1.71 19.44 1.61
CA GLY A 18 0.55 20.31 1.44
C GLY A 18 -0.33 20.34 2.68
N LYS A 19 -1.23 21.33 2.72
CA LYS A 19 -2.21 21.47 3.80
C LYS A 19 -3.04 20.17 3.92
N TRP A 20 -3.10 19.61 5.14
CA TRP A 20 -3.79 18.35 5.47
C TRP A 20 -3.19 17.09 4.84
N SER A 21 -1.99 17.18 4.27
CA SER A 21 -1.26 15.98 3.87
C SER A 21 -0.71 15.29 5.12
N ILE A 22 -0.84 13.96 5.16
CA ILE A 22 -0.33 13.13 6.24
C ILE A 22 0.41 11.92 5.65
N GLY A 23 1.26 11.29 6.45
CA GLY A 23 1.96 10.04 6.14
C GLY A 23 1.98 9.08 7.33
N GLY A 24 2.19 7.79 7.07
CA GLY A 24 2.12 6.70 8.05
C GLY A 24 1.09 5.65 7.65
N TYR A 25 0.76 4.75 8.60
CA TYR A 25 -0.13 3.62 8.32
C TYR A 25 -1.52 4.00 7.83
N GLN A 26 -2.01 3.21 6.87
CA GLN A 26 -3.31 3.29 6.25
C GLN A 26 -3.95 1.91 6.16
N CYS A 27 -5.21 1.82 6.60
CA CYS A 27 -6.12 0.77 6.18
C CYS A 27 -6.80 1.21 4.87
N ASP A 28 -6.35 0.66 3.75
CA ASP A 28 -6.84 1.05 2.41
C ASP A 28 -8.29 0.59 2.20
N VAL A 29 -9.03 1.36 1.40
CA VAL A 29 -10.37 1.01 0.91
C VAL A 29 -10.32 1.01 -0.61
N HIS A 30 -10.18 -0.19 -1.18
CA HIS A 30 -9.86 -0.38 -2.58
C HIS A 30 -10.76 -1.47 -3.22
N PRO A 31 -11.21 -1.31 -4.48
CA PRO A 31 -12.10 -2.29 -5.13
C PRO A 31 -11.42 -3.63 -5.45
N THR A 32 -10.09 -3.67 -5.55
CA THR A 32 -9.31 -4.91 -5.68
C THR A 32 -9.17 -5.57 -4.29
N PRO A 33 -9.63 -6.83 -4.11
CA PRO A 33 -9.67 -7.49 -2.79
C PRO A 33 -8.34 -7.50 -2.04
N ALA A 34 -7.24 -7.85 -2.72
CA ALA A 34 -5.90 -7.90 -2.12
C ALA A 34 -5.44 -6.55 -1.52
N ASN A 35 -5.97 -5.44 -2.04
CA ASN A 35 -5.65 -4.09 -1.58
C ASN A 35 -6.71 -3.50 -0.65
N ASN A 36 -7.83 -4.19 -0.40
CA ASN A 36 -8.88 -3.70 0.48
C ASN A 36 -8.59 -4.10 1.93
N ALA A 37 -8.67 -3.17 2.88
CA ALA A 37 -8.28 -3.38 4.28
C ALA A 37 -6.86 -3.94 4.47
N MET A 38 -5.95 -3.66 3.52
CA MET A 38 -4.52 -3.94 3.64
C MET A 38 -3.83 -2.88 4.52
N VAL A 39 -2.57 -3.10 4.90
CA VAL A 39 -1.70 -2.06 5.47
C VAL A 39 -0.86 -1.44 4.36
N TYR A 40 -1.10 -0.16 4.09
CA TYR A 40 -0.23 0.70 3.30
C TYR A 40 0.43 1.73 4.20
N ASP A 41 1.70 2.02 3.98
CA ASP A 41 2.42 3.07 4.69
C ASP A 41 2.63 4.25 3.74
N GLU A 42 1.71 5.23 3.85
CA GLU A 42 1.63 6.39 2.94
C GLU A 42 2.83 7.29 3.15
N ARG A 43 3.52 7.58 2.03
CA ARG A 43 4.79 8.33 1.99
C ARG A 43 5.98 7.64 2.68
N GLY A 44 5.78 6.46 3.26
CA GLY A 44 6.84 5.59 3.79
C GLY A 44 7.06 4.36 2.91
N ARG A 45 6.85 3.18 3.50
CA ARG A 45 7.25 1.88 2.97
C ARG A 45 6.30 1.27 1.92
N GLY A 46 5.20 1.95 1.60
CA GLY A 46 4.21 1.50 0.62
C GLY A 46 3.39 0.30 1.11
N ILE A 47 3.05 -0.66 0.24
CA ILE A 47 2.28 -1.84 0.65
C ILE A 47 3.12 -2.67 1.62
N ILE A 48 2.63 -2.88 2.85
CA ILE A 48 3.30 -3.67 3.89
C ILE A 48 2.72 -5.09 3.98
N CYS A 49 1.40 -5.19 4.10
CA CYS A 49 0.69 -6.45 4.34
C CYS A 49 -0.65 -6.42 3.61
N GLN A 50 -0.86 -7.32 2.64
CA GLN A 50 -2.08 -7.38 1.84
C GLN A 50 -3.22 -8.10 2.56
N ASN A 51 -4.46 -7.85 2.13
CA ASN A 51 -5.63 -8.59 2.63
C ASN A 51 -5.46 -10.09 2.40
N GLY A 52 -5.66 -10.87 3.45
CA GLY A 52 -5.41 -12.30 3.48
C GLY A 52 -4.03 -12.67 4.02
N GLN A 53 -3.19 -11.71 4.39
CA GLN A 53 -1.84 -12.00 4.88
C GLN A 53 -1.71 -11.81 6.39
N SER A 54 -0.82 -12.60 6.98
CA SER A 54 -0.20 -12.32 8.26
C SER A 54 1.30 -12.13 8.03
N VAL A 55 1.86 -11.03 8.53
CA VAL A 55 3.23 -10.62 8.23
C VAL A 55 3.97 -10.22 9.50
N VAL A 56 5.23 -10.63 9.58
CA VAL A 56 6.18 -10.08 10.57
C VAL A 56 7.25 -9.29 9.81
N ILE A 57 7.47 -8.03 10.20
CA ILE A 57 8.61 -7.24 9.73
C ILE A 57 9.72 -7.37 10.76
N ASP A 58 10.88 -7.86 10.38
CA ASP A 58 12.03 -7.96 11.28
C ASP A 58 12.68 -6.59 11.54
N PRO A 59 13.59 -6.46 12.52
CA PRO A 59 14.23 -5.19 12.83
C PRO A 59 15.08 -4.60 11.70
N GLN A 60 15.35 -5.37 10.64
CA GLN A 60 16.07 -4.93 9.44
C GLN A 60 15.11 -4.55 8.29
N GLY A 61 13.80 -4.55 8.52
CA GLY A 61 12.79 -4.19 7.54
C GLY A 61 12.44 -5.31 6.55
N ALA A 62 12.94 -6.53 6.76
CA ALA A 62 12.56 -7.67 5.95
C ALA A 62 11.20 -8.22 6.40
N ARG A 63 10.35 -8.49 5.41
CA ARG A 63 8.95 -8.87 5.62
C ARG A 63 8.80 -10.38 5.40
N TRP A 64 8.22 -11.06 6.37
CA TRP A 64 8.04 -12.50 6.39
C TRP A 64 6.55 -12.82 6.38
N LEU A 65 6.09 -13.51 5.34
CA LEU A 65 4.73 -14.05 5.26
C LEU A 65 4.64 -15.24 6.22
N VAL A 66 3.93 -15.06 7.33
CA VAL A 66 3.80 -16.09 8.37
C VAL A 66 2.53 -16.93 8.23
N ALA A 67 1.49 -16.37 7.61
CA ALA A 67 0.30 -17.10 7.22
C ALA A 67 -0.38 -16.40 6.05
N GLU A 68 -1.13 -17.17 5.28
CA GLU A 68 -1.96 -16.68 4.19
C GLU A 68 -3.35 -17.32 4.28
N ARG A 69 -4.36 -16.54 3.90
CA ARG A 69 -5.78 -16.93 3.86
C ARG A 69 -6.44 -16.24 2.67
N ASP A 70 -7.62 -16.70 2.31
CA ASP A 70 -8.40 -16.05 1.26
C ASP A 70 -8.68 -14.57 1.62
N PRO A 71 -8.44 -13.62 0.71
CA PRO A 71 -8.76 -12.23 0.95
C PRO A 71 -10.25 -12.02 1.22
N VAL A 72 -10.57 -11.23 2.25
CA VAL A 72 -11.97 -10.86 2.51
C VAL A 72 -12.44 -9.97 1.36
N THR A 73 -13.49 -10.40 0.67
CA THR A 73 -14.04 -9.70 -0.49
C THR A 73 -15.40 -9.11 -0.16
N VAL A 74 -15.60 -7.84 -0.53
CA VAL A 74 -16.85 -7.10 -0.34
C VAL A 74 -17.13 -6.23 -1.56
N ASP A 75 -18.36 -5.78 -1.72
CA ASP A 75 -18.66 -4.66 -2.60
C ASP A 75 -18.40 -3.35 -1.86
N VAL A 76 -17.40 -2.59 -2.32
CA VAL A 76 -17.02 -1.30 -1.72
C VAL A 76 -18.05 -0.19 -1.99
N ALA A 77 -19.04 -0.41 -2.86
CA ALA A 77 -20.16 0.50 -3.05
C ALA A 77 -21.23 0.39 -1.96
N GLU A 78 -21.20 -0.69 -1.17
CA GLU A 78 -22.13 -0.93 -0.07
C GLU A 78 -21.55 -0.48 1.29
N TRP A 79 -22.39 -0.42 2.32
CA TRP A 79 -21.93 -0.17 3.67
C TRP A 79 -21.08 -1.34 4.18
N ASN A 80 -19.85 -1.03 4.58
CA ASN A 80 -18.90 -1.98 5.15
C ASN A 80 -18.35 -1.43 6.46
N GLU A 81 -18.19 -2.32 7.45
CA GLU A 81 -17.55 -2.00 8.71
C GLU A 81 -16.05 -2.27 8.62
N TYR A 82 -15.24 -1.26 8.92
CA TYR A 82 -13.79 -1.38 9.02
C TYR A 82 -13.40 -1.24 10.48
N THR A 83 -12.58 -2.17 10.98
CA THR A 83 -11.97 -2.07 12.31
C THR A 83 -10.47 -2.03 12.17
N VAL A 84 -9.82 -1.03 12.77
CA VAL A 84 -8.36 -0.98 12.94
C VAL A 84 -8.07 -1.17 14.42
N ILE A 85 -7.28 -2.19 14.75
CA ILE A 85 -6.77 -2.46 16.09
C ILE A 85 -5.27 -2.26 16.02
N ALA A 86 -4.77 -1.26 16.73
CA ALA A 86 -3.35 -0.94 16.77
C ALA A 86 -2.89 -0.91 18.23
N GLN A 87 -2.31 -2.01 18.70
CA GLN A 87 -1.87 -2.16 20.09
C GLN A 87 -0.38 -2.51 20.12
N GLY A 88 0.43 -1.63 20.70
CA GLY A 88 1.88 -1.78 20.62
C GLY A 88 2.36 -1.80 19.16
N ASN A 89 3.24 -2.74 18.81
CA ASN A 89 3.67 -2.98 17.43
C ASN A 89 2.84 -4.04 16.69
N HIS A 90 1.67 -4.42 17.21
CA HIS A 90 0.74 -5.37 16.59
C HIS A 90 -0.46 -4.64 15.99
N LEU A 91 -0.66 -4.84 14.69
CA LEU A 91 -1.70 -4.20 13.90
C LEU A 91 -2.62 -5.29 13.34
N ILE A 92 -3.93 -5.13 13.54
CA ILE A 92 -4.95 -5.99 12.97
C ILE A 92 -5.97 -5.11 12.27
N HIS A 93 -6.31 -5.44 11.03
CA HIS A 93 -7.48 -4.89 10.36
C HIS A 93 -8.57 -5.94 10.26
N LYS A 94 -9.82 -5.49 10.34
CA LYS A 94 -10.99 -6.31 10.05
C LYS A 94 -11.90 -5.60 9.06
N LEU A 95 -12.58 -6.40 8.25
CA LEU A 95 -13.61 -5.98 7.32
C LEU A 95 -14.85 -6.82 7.57
N ASN A 96 -15.95 -6.18 7.97
CA ASN A 96 -17.20 -6.83 8.39
C ASN A 96 -16.96 -7.94 9.43
N GLY A 97 -16.16 -7.62 10.46
CA GLY A 97 -15.78 -8.55 11.54
C GLY A 97 -14.72 -9.60 11.19
N GLN A 98 -14.37 -9.79 9.92
CA GLN A 98 -13.39 -10.77 9.46
C GLN A 98 -11.98 -10.17 9.40
N VAL A 99 -10.99 -10.86 9.94
CA VAL A 99 -9.59 -10.39 9.98
C VAL A 99 -8.99 -10.36 8.57
N THR A 100 -8.53 -9.19 8.11
CA THR A 100 -7.95 -8.98 6.77
C THR A 100 -6.44 -8.92 6.78
N ILE A 101 -5.83 -8.41 7.87
CA ILE A 101 -4.39 -8.49 8.12
C ILE A 101 -4.09 -8.77 9.58
N ASP A 102 -2.93 -9.38 9.83
CA ASP A 102 -2.31 -9.48 11.15
C ASP A 102 -0.81 -9.17 10.97
N LEU A 103 -0.36 -8.04 11.49
CA LEU A 103 0.98 -7.50 11.22
C LEU A 103 1.70 -7.20 12.53
N VAL A 104 2.91 -7.73 12.70
CA VAL A 104 3.83 -7.32 13.76
C VAL A 104 5.03 -6.60 13.15
N ASP A 105 5.23 -5.34 13.51
CA ASP A 105 6.27 -4.49 12.94
C ASP A 105 7.43 -4.22 13.91
N HIS A 106 8.59 -4.83 13.68
CA HIS A 106 9.77 -4.63 14.51
C HIS A 106 10.75 -3.59 13.96
N GLU A 107 10.46 -2.96 12.81
CA GLU A 107 11.33 -1.97 12.17
C GLU A 107 11.22 -0.62 12.89
N GLU A 108 11.93 -0.46 14.02
CA GLU A 108 11.84 0.72 14.89
C GLU A 108 12.06 2.05 14.18
N ALA A 109 12.93 2.07 13.16
CA ALA A 109 13.23 3.26 12.39
C ALA A 109 12.05 3.78 11.54
N GLU A 110 11.10 2.90 11.22
CA GLU A 110 10.01 3.20 10.29
C GLU A 110 8.62 2.91 10.88
N ARG A 111 8.53 2.37 12.11
CA ARG A 111 7.25 2.06 12.76
C ARG A 111 6.73 3.26 13.55
N GLU A 112 5.43 3.48 13.46
CA GLU A 112 4.73 4.44 14.31
C GLU A 112 3.95 3.74 15.44
N LEU A 113 4.03 4.30 16.66
CA LEU A 113 3.29 3.81 17.83
C LEU A 113 2.14 4.73 18.23
N GLU A 114 2.17 5.99 17.79
CA GLU A 114 1.18 7.02 18.08
C GLU A 114 1.07 7.99 16.90
N GLY A 115 0.03 8.82 16.92
CA GLY A 115 -0.16 9.86 15.91
C GLY A 115 -1.64 10.13 15.63
N LEU A 116 -1.89 10.72 14.47
CA LEU A 116 -3.21 11.18 14.07
C LEU A 116 -4.05 10.06 13.44
N LEU A 117 -5.37 10.19 13.60
CA LEU A 117 -6.39 9.47 12.85
C LEU A 117 -6.94 10.41 11.76
N ALA A 118 -7.08 9.91 10.54
CA ALA A 118 -7.61 10.69 9.43
C ALA A 118 -8.22 9.80 8.33
N PHE A 119 -9.01 10.42 7.46
CA PHE A 119 -9.65 9.75 6.34
C PHE A 119 -9.16 10.37 5.03
N GLN A 120 -8.55 9.56 4.18
CA GLN A 120 -7.95 10.04 2.94
C GLN A 120 -9.01 10.20 1.85
N ILE A 121 -9.00 11.33 1.12
CA ILE A 121 -9.61 11.40 -0.21
C ILE A 121 -8.49 11.33 -1.24
N HIS A 122 -8.36 10.20 -1.92
CA HIS A 122 -7.24 9.99 -2.83
C HIS A 122 -7.33 10.91 -4.05
N ARG A 123 -6.18 11.36 -4.54
CA ARG A 123 -6.10 12.08 -5.81
C ARG A 123 -6.29 11.12 -6.98
N GLY A 124 -7.48 11.11 -7.56
CA GLY A 124 -7.81 10.22 -8.67
C GLY A 124 -9.00 10.72 -9.49
N PRO A 125 -9.67 9.82 -10.23
CA PRO A 125 -10.99 10.10 -10.79
C PRO A 125 -11.94 10.59 -9.69
N ALA A 126 -12.99 11.32 -10.08
CA ALA A 126 -14.01 11.78 -9.14
C ALA A 126 -14.57 10.61 -8.33
N MET A 127 -14.66 10.78 -7.02
CA MET A 127 -15.13 9.77 -6.09
C MET A 127 -15.98 10.42 -4.99
N ASN A 128 -16.89 9.62 -4.45
CA ASN A 128 -17.63 9.93 -3.23
C ASN A 128 -17.21 8.93 -2.17
N VAL A 129 -16.95 9.42 -0.96
CA VAL A 129 -16.67 8.60 0.22
C VAL A 129 -17.72 8.96 1.27
N GLN A 130 -18.40 7.96 1.81
CA GLN A 130 -19.41 8.13 2.85
C GLN A 130 -18.94 7.40 4.10
N ILE A 131 -18.85 8.13 5.22
CA ILE A 131 -18.36 7.61 6.50
C ILE A 131 -19.41 7.94 7.56
N LYS A 132 -19.75 6.94 8.38
CA LYS A 132 -20.64 7.09 9.54
C LYS A 132 -20.15 6.21 10.69
N ASP A 133 -20.68 6.45 11.88
CA ASP A 133 -20.43 5.65 13.08
C ASP A 133 -18.95 5.44 13.40
N VAL A 134 -18.16 6.51 13.29
CA VAL A 134 -16.76 6.51 13.69
C VAL A 134 -16.67 6.39 15.22
N MET A 135 -16.18 5.24 15.66
CA MET A 135 -15.97 4.92 17.07
C MET A 135 -14.49 4.83 17.37
N PHE A 136 -14.10 5.31 18.55
CA PHE A 136 -12.73 5.23 19.04
C PHE A 136 -12.74 4.59 20.43
N LYS A 137 -11.84 3.62 20.64
CA LYS A 137 -11.54 3.05 21.95
C LYS A 137 -10.04 3.08 22.15
N GLU A 138 -9.62 3.74 23.23
CA GLU A 138 -8.24 3.63 23.70
C GLU A 138 -8.07 2.25 24.34
N LEU A 139 -7.05 1.52 23.89
CA LEU A 139 -6.71 0.22 24.44
C LEU A 139 -5.66 0.39 25.54
N PRO A 140 -5.61 -0.51 26.54
CA PRO A 140 -4.48 -0.56 27.46
C PRO A 140 -3.16 -0.66 26.71
N ASP A 141 -2.10 -0.10 27.28
CA ASP A 141 -0.75 -0.25 26.72
C ASP A 141 -0.43 -1.75 26.58
N GLY A 142 -0.19 -2.18 25.34
CA GLY A 142 0.21 -3.55 25.02
C GLY A 142 1.72 -3.76 25.01
N GLY A 143 2.51 -2.68 25.13
CA GLY A 143 3.95 -2.68 24.96
C GLY A 143 4.40 -3.09 23.56
N VAL A 144 5.72 -3.12 23.34
CA VAL A 144 6.30 -3.65 22.11
C VAL A 144 6.53 -5.14 22.30
N ILE A 145 5.93 -5.97 21.44
CA ILE A 145 6.24 -7.41 21.36
C ILE A 145 7.71 -7.52 20.95
N PRO A 146 8.59 -8.17 21.73
CA PRO A 146 9.98 -8.38 21.33
C PRO A 146 10.07 -9.29 20.10
N PHE A 147 11.01 -9.03 19.19
CA PHE A 147 11.23 -9.85 18.00
C PHE A 147 11.41 -11.35 18.33
N ALA A 148 12.12 -11.66 19.42
CA ALA A 148 12.34 -13.03 19.88
C ALA A 148 11.04 -13.79 20.26
N LYS A 149 9.91 -13.10 20.44
CA LYS A 149 8.59 -13.71 20.68
C LYS A 149 7.75 -13.87 19.42
N SER A 150 8.24 -13.41 18.26
CA SER A 150 7.53 -13.56 17.00
C SER A 150 7.70 -14.97 16.47
N ASN A 151 6.58 -15.65 16.22
CA ASN A 151 6.59 -16.98 15.62
C ASN A 151 6.69 -16.83 14.09
N ILE A 152 7.91 -16.85 13.55
CA ILE A 152 8.17 -16.91 12.12
C ILE A 152 8.46 -18.38 11.77
N PRO A 153 7.56 -19.07 11.04
CA PRO A 153 7.81 -20.45 10.61
C PRO A 153 9.10 -20.57 9.81
N ASN A 154 9.79 -21.72 9.90
CA ASN A 154 11.04 -21.96 9.16
C ASN A 154 10.84 -21.96 7.63
N ASP A 155 9.61 -22.20 7.18
CA ASP A 155 9.17 -22.17 5.79
C ASP A 155 8.50 -20.84 5.40
N ALA A 156 8.51 -19.83 6.29
CA ALA A 156 7.98 -18.51 6.00
C ALA A 156 8.68 -17.88 4.79
N GLN A 157 7.88 -17.40 3.85
CA GLN A 157 8.39 -16.78 2.64
C GLN A 157 8.70 -15.31 2.88
N LYS A 158 9.88 -14.87 2.43
CA LYS A 158 10.20 -13.44 2.41
C LYS A 158 9.38 -12.75 1.33
N ILE A 159 8.60 -11.73 1.71
CA ILE A 159 7.87 -10.90 0.76
C ILE A 159 8.87 -9.96 0.09
N GLU A 160 9.14 -10.20 -1.19
CA GLU A 160 9.94 -9.28 -1.98
C GLU A 160 9.17 -7.97 -2.18
N LYS A 161 9.85 -6.83 -2.01
CA LYS A 161 9.27 -5.54 -2.41
C LYS A 161 8.98 -5.65 -3.92
N PRO A 162 7.73 -5.39 -4.38
CA PRO A 162 7.47 -5.38 -5.82
C PRO A 162 8.45 -4.40 -6.46
N ALA A 163 9.18 -4.86 -7.47
CA ALA A 163 10.19 -4.06 -8.14
C ALA A 163 9.57 -2.71 -8.51
N SER A 164 10.03 -1.64 -7.86
CA SER A 164 9.67 -0.30 -8.28
C SER A 164 9.98 -0.23 -9.76
N SER A 165 9.03 0.17 -10.61
CA SER A 165 9.33 0.47 -12.01
C SER A 165 10.24 1.70 -12.03
N ALA A 166 11.52 1.48 -11.75
CA ALA A 166 12.57 2.46 -11.92
C ALA A 166 12.56 2.76 -13.42
N LYS A 167 12.02 3.93 -13.78
CA LYS A 167 12.25 4.52 -15.09
C LYS A 167 13.76 4.53 -15.30
N GLY A 168 14.24 3.61 -16.13
CA GLY A 168 15.62 3.64 -16.60
C GLY A 168 15.88 5.03 -17.16
N LYS A 169 16.75 5.79 -16.50
CA LYS A 169 17.36 6.97 -17.12
C LYS A 169 18.20 6.44 -18.28
N ALA A 170 17.65 6.50 -19.49
CA ALA A 170 18.41 6.28 -20.70
C ALA A 170 19.53 7.33 -20.75
N LYS A 171 20.79 6.89 -20.55
CA LYS A 171 21.97 7.69 -20.88
C LYS A 171 21.97 7.87 -22.40
N GLY A 172 21.94 9.13 -22.85
CA GLY A 172 22.06 9.49 -24.26
C GLY A 172 23.40 9.04 -24.86
N PRO A 173 23.47 8.81 -26.18
CA PRO A 173 24.63 8.20 -26.82
C PRO A 173 25.80 9.19 -26.89
N ALA A 174 26.97 8.76 -26.42
CA ALA A 174 28.23 9.42 -26.68
C ALA A 174 28.70 9.13 -28.11
N LYS A 175 29.15 10.18 -28.81
CA LYS A 175 29.72 10.13 -30.16
C LYS A 175 31.12 9.50 -30.15
N GLY A 176 31.41 8.66 -31.14
CA GLY A 176 32.76 8.21 -31.50
C GLY A 176 32.77 7.27 -32.72
N GLN A 177 33.22 7.79 -33.87
CA GLN A 177 33.60 7.07 -35.10
C GLN A 177 35.11 6.72 -35.07
N PRO A 178 35.71 5.98 -36.04
CA PRO A 178 35.17 5.02 -37.03
C PRO A 178 35.95 3.68 -37.14
N ASN A 179 35.35 2.77 -37.92
CA ASN A 179 35.72 1.46 -38.52
C ASN A 179 37.20 1.19 -38.92
N PRO A 180 37.65 -0.07 -39.23
CA PRO A 180 37.27 -0.74 -40.49
C PRO A 180 37.17 -2.30 -40.55
N LYS A 181 36.16 -2.76 -41.31
CA LYS A 181 36.07 -3.89 -42.29
C LYS A 181 36.92 -5.18 -42.13
N ALA A 182 36.22 -6.33 -42.18
CA ALA A 182 36.51 -7.46 -43.08
C ALA A 182 35.26 -8.35 -43.30
N ALA A 183 35.10 -8.93 -44.49
CA ALA A 183 34.01 -9.81 -44.94
C ALA A 183 34.57 -11.24 -45.25
N PRO A 184 33.83 -12.18 -45.89
CA PRO A 184 32.50 -12.74 -45.64
C PRO A 184 32.54 -14.29 -45.47
N GLY A 185 31.56 -14.89 -44.79
CA GLY A 185 31.44 -16.36 -44.65
C GLY A 185 30.02 -16.87 -44.86
N LYS A 186 29.81 -17.64 -45.93
CA LYS A 186 28.55 -18.27 -46.35
C LYS A 186 28.06 -19.32 -45.36
N GLY A 187 26.74 -19.39 -45.14
CA GLY A 187 26.07 -20.54 -44.53
C GLY A 187 24.57 -20.45 -44.70
N LYS A 188 24.03 -21.11 -45.74
CA LYS A 188 22.59 -21.29 -45.96
C LYS A 188 22.07 -22.34 -44.97
N GLY A 189 21.12 -21.96 -44.13
CA GLY A 189 20.27 -22.89 -43.37
C GLY A 189 18.84 -22.38 -43.38
N LYS A 190 17.95 -23.06 -44.11
CA LYS A 190 16.50 -22.83 -44.06
C LYS A 190 15.98 -23.38 -42.73
N ALA A 191 15.36 -22.53 -41.91
CA ALA A 191 14.53 -22.93 -40.78
C ALA A 191 13.22 -22.13 -40.82
N ALA A 192 12.11 -22.83 -40.54
CA ALA A 192 10.74 -22.37 -40.62
C ALA A 192 10.45 -21.14 -39.73
N PRO A 193 9.44 -20.31 -40.05
CA PRO A 193 9.09 -19.17 -39.21
C PRO A 193 8.48 -19.65 -37.89
N ALA A 194 9.08 -19.23 -36.78
CA ALA A 194 8.50 -19.32 -35.45
C ALA A 194 7.24 -18.43 -35.35
N PRO A 195 6.21 -18.80 -34.56
CA PRO A 195 5.02 -17.99 -34.40
C PRO A 195 5.39 -16.66 -33.71
N GLN A 196 5.04 -15.54 -34.37
CA GLN A 196 5.15 -14.21 -33.79
C GLN A 196 4.25 -14.13 -32.56
N ALA A 197 4.86 -14.05 -31.38
CA ALA A 197 4.17 -13.62 -30.18
C ALA A 197 3.64 -12.20 -30.43
N ALA A 198 2.32 -12.06 -30.46
CA ALA A 198 1.67 -10.77 -30.50
C ALA A 198 2.08 -9.96 -29.27
N ALA A 199 2.90 -8.93 -29.47
CA ALA A 199 3.21 -7.96 -28.44
C ALA A 199 1.89 -7.25 -28.06
N ALA A 200 1.33 -7.62 -26.92
CA ALA A 200 0.27 -6.84 -26.31
C ALA A 200 0.82 -5.44 -26.02
N ASN A 201 0.37 -4.44 -26.79
CA ASN A 201 0.67 -3.04 -26.52
C ASN A 201 0.16 -2.71 -25.11
N ALA A 202 1.06 -2.68 -24.14
CA ALA A 202 0.79 -2.16 -22.80
C ALA A 202 0.39 -0.68 -22.97
N LYS A 203 -0.91 -0.41 -22.85
CA LYS A 203 -1.43 0.97 -22.86
C LYS A 203 -0.71 1.74 -21.75
N ALA A 204 -0.08 2.85 -22.12
CA ALA A 204 0.56 3.75 -21.17
C ALA A 204 -0.44 4.13 -20.07
N LYS A 205 -0.02 4.01 -18.80
CA LYS A 205 -0.84 4.48 -17.67
C LYS A 205 -1.17 5.96 -17.90
N PRO A 206 -2.44 6.38 -17.78
CA PRO A 206 -2.82 7.77 -18.02
C PRO A 206 -2.03 8.70 -17.09
N LYS A 207 -1.60 9.84 -17.65
CA LYS A 207 -0.84 10.86 -16.93
C LYS A 207 -1.72 11.43 -15.81
N ARG A 208 -1.16 11.56 -14.61
CA ARG A 208 -1.86 12.09 -13.42
C ARG A 208 -2.40 13.49 -13.75
N PRO A 209 -3.70 13.79 -13.55
CA PRO A 209 -4.24 15.12 -13.80
C PRO A 209 -3.62 16.12 -12.83
N ASP A 210 -3.23 17.30 -13.32
CA ASP A 210 -2.51 18.32 -12.55
C ASP A 210 -3.39 19.07 -11.53
N SER A 211 -4.71 19.02 -11.72
CA SER A 211 -5.72 19.56 -10.80
C SER A 211 -6.72 18.49 -10.34
N VAL A 212 -7.24 18.66 -9.13
CA VAL A 212 -8.45 17.97 -8.67
C VAL A 212 -9.64 18.91 -8.90
N GLY A 213 -10.85 18.35 -9.02
CA GLY A 213 -12.08 19.15 -9.13
C GLY A 213 -12.27 20.09 -7.93
N PRO A 214 -13.18 21.06 -8.00
CA PRO A 214 -13.47 21.94 -6.88
C PRO A 214 -13.85 21.11 -5.64
N ALA A 215 -13.37 21.50 -4.47
CA ALA A 215 -13.79 20.88 -3.21
C ALA A 215 -15.30 21.07 -3.05
N ILE A 216 -16.02 19.98 -2.78
CA ILE A 216 -17.45 20.01 -2.46
C ILE A 216 -17.58 19.67 -0.98
N GLY A 217 -18.04 20.63 -0.19
CA GLY A 217 -18.20 20.49 1.27
C GLY A 217 -17.14 21.21 2.09
N GLU A 218 -17.25 21.06 3.41
CA GLU A 218 -16.34 21.64 4.39
C GLU A 218 -15.01 20.87 4.41
N ASN A 219 -13.93 21.49 3.92
CA ASN A 219 -12.57 20.97 4.08
C ASN A 219 -11.94 21.55 5.37
N VAL A 220 -12.62 21.30 6.49
CA VAL A 220 -12.17 21.62 7.84
C VAL A 220 -11.97 20.30 8.59
N ALA A 221 -11.01 20.28 9.52
CA ALA A 221 -10.81 19.13 10.39
C ALA A 221 -12.15 18.74 11.01
N THR A 222 -12.55 17.48 10.85
CA THR A 222 -13.79 16.97 11.45
C THR A 222 -13.73 17.24 12.95
N PRO A 223 -14.68 17.97 13.54
CA PRO A 223 -14.65 18.23 14.97
C PRO A 223 -14.63 16.90 15.73
N VAL A 224 -13.71 16.77 16.70
CA VAL A 224 -13.51 15.54 17.50
C VAL A 224 -14.84 15.03 18.09
N GLY A 225 -15.79 15.93 18.38
CA GLY A 225 -17.14 15.59 18.86
C GLY A 225 -18.03 14.77 17.91
N ARG A 226 -17.62 14.51 16.66
CA ARG A 226 -18.29 13.54 15.75
C ARG A 226 -17.73 12.12 15.87
N ILE A 227 -16.63 11.94 16.62
CA ILE A 227 -16.09 10.62 16.96
C ILE A 227 -16.73 10.20 18.28
N LYS A 228 -17.44 9.08 18.27
CA LYS A 228 -17.97 8.50 19.51
C LYS A 228 -16.82 7.81 20.24
N ALA A 229 -16.32 8.42 21.30
CA ALA A 229 -15.47 7.71 22.24
C ALA A 229 -16.33 6.67 22.97
N LEU A 230 -15.94 5.40 22.91
CA LEU A 230 -16.57 4.36 23.70
C LEU A 230 -15.98 4.42 25.11
N ASP A 231 -16.85 4.41 26.13
CA ASP A 231 -16.41 4.35 27.52
C ASP A 231 -15.55 3.08 27.73
N GLY A 232 -14.44 3.26 28.46
CA GLY A 232 -13.39 2.27 28.69
C GLY A 232 -13.89 1.00 29.37
#